data_AF-A0A1H8YL51-F1
#
_entry.id   AF-A0A1H8YL51-F1
#
_cell.length_a   1.000
_cell.length_b   1.000
_cell.length_c   1.000
_cell.angle_alpha   90.00
_cell.angle_beta   90.00
_cell.angle_gamma   90.00
#
_symmetry.space_group_name_H-M   'P 1'
#
loop_
_entity.id
_entity.type
_entity.pdbx_description
1 polymer ?
#
loop_
_entity_poly.entity_id
_entity_poly.type
_entity_poly.pdbx_seq_one_letter_code
_entity_poly.pdbx_strand_id
1 'polypeptide(L)'
;MTAELKDTELNHRERATLAAVAAGRAQISCSCEPDLFVDGLSCCDQGTARRLARLGLLEPVSAGAHGERVLAVLTAAGMAALNEPGTIVAA
;
A
#
# COMPACT_ATOMS: atom_id res chain seq x y z
N MET A 1 26.18 -10.49 -4.16
CA MET A 1 25.47 -9.51 -3.32
C MET A 1 24.11 -9.25 -3.95
N THR A 2 23.17 -10.17 -3.73
CA THR A 2 21.81 -10.15 -4.31
C THR A 2 20.87 -10.71 -3.24
N ALA A 3 20.43 -9.84 -2.34
CA ALA A 3 19.40 -10.20 -1.38
C ALA A 3 18.04 -10.17 -2.10
N GLU A 4 17.57 -11.37 -2.42
CA GLU A 4 16.18 -11.85 -2.41
C GLU A 4 15.09 -10.96 -3.03
N LEU A 5 14.84 -11.19 -4.32
CA LEU A 5 13.62 -10.81 -5.06
C LEU A 5 12.36 -11.62 -4.62
N LYS A 6 12.33 -12.20 -3.42
CA LYS A 6 11.20 -13.00 -2.92
C LYS A 6 10.17 -12.22 -2.12
N ASP A 7 10.52 -11.03 -1.61
CA ASP A 7 9.63 -10.23 -0.77
C ASP A 7 8.63 -9.35 -1.54
N THR A 8 8.72 -9.31 -2.88
CA THR A 8 7.84 -8.48 -3.72
C THR A 8 6.61 -9.22 -4.24
N GLU A 9 6.47 -10.53 -3.97
CA GLU A 9 5.24 -11.24 -4.29
C GLU A 9 4.12 -10.77 -3.35
N LEU A 10 3.29 -9.86 -3.87
CA LEU A 10 2.11 -9.37 -3.18
C LEU A 10 1.07 -10.47 -3.07
N ASN A 11 0.59 -10.70 -1.84
CA ASN A 11 -0.57 -11.56 -1.63
C ASN A 11 -1.86 -10.87 -2.11
N HIS A 12 -2.98 -11.60 -2.10
CA HIS A 12 -4.26 -11.09 -2.60
C HIS A 12 -4.75 -9.83 -1.86
N ARG A 13 -4.57 -9.75 -0.53
CA ARG A 13 -5.00 -8.60 0.27
C ARG A 13 -4.15 -7.38 0.00
N GLU A 14 -2.85 -7.56 -0.14
CA GLU A 14 -1.90 -6.50 -0.50
C GLU A 14 -2.22 -5.93 -1.88
N ARG A 15 -2.44 -6.79 -2.88
CA ARG A 15 -2.89 -6.37 -4.22
C ARG A 15 -4.22 -5.62 -4.17
N ALA A 16 -5.22 -6.14 -3.46
CA ALA A 16 -6.50 -5.46 -3.33
C ALA A 16 -6.36 -4.07 -2.69
N THR A 17 -5.46 -3.94 -1.70
CA THR A 17 -5.14 -2.67 -1.05
C THR A 17 -4.49 -1.70 -2.03
N LEU A 18 -3.43 -2.11 -2.75
CA LEU A 18 -2.79 -1.26 -3.76
C LEU A 18 -3.73 -0.90 -4.91
N ALA A 19 -4.64 -1.80 -5.31
CA ALA A 19 -5.65 -1.52 -6.32
C ALA A 19 -6.67 -0.47 -5.86
N ALA A 20 -7.04 -0.46 -4.57
CA ALA A 20 -7.90 0.59 -4.01
C ALA A 20 -7.20 1.96 -4.01
N VAL A 21 -5.89 1.98 -3.70
CA VAL A 21 -5.05 3.18 -3.78
C VAL A 21 -4.94 3.67 -5.23
N ALA A 22 -4.65 2.78 -6.17
CA ALA A 22 -4.56 3.10 -7.60
C ALA A 22 -5.88 3.69 -8.15
N ALA A 23 -7.01 3.24 -7.62
CA ALA A 23 -8.33 3.75 -7.96
C ALA A 23 -8.67 5.11 -7.30
N GLY A 24 -7.77 5.69 -6.50
CA GLY A 24 -7.99 6.96 -5.80
C GLY A 24 -9.02 6.88 -4.67
N ARG A 25 -9.32 5.66 -4.18
CA ARG A 25 -10.34 5.42 -3.13
C ARG A 25 -9.78 5.41 -1.72
N ALA A 26 -8.46 5.48 -1.59
CA ALA A 26 -7.76 5.35 -0.33
C ALA A 26 -7.21 6.69 0.18
N GLN A 27 -7.33 6.90 1.48
CA GLN A 27 -6.67 7.96 2.23
C GLN A 27 -5.70 7.36 3.24
N ILE A 28 -4.67 8.11 3.60
CA ILE A 28 -3.64 7.71 4.55
C ILE A 28 -3.43 8.82 5.58
N SER A 29 -3.19 8.45 6.84
CA SER A 29 -2.82 9.42 7.86
C SER A 29 -1.34 9.83 7.74
N CYS A 30 -1.04 11.11 7.89
CA CYS A 30 0.33 11.61 7.95
C CYS A 30 0.96 11.25 9.30
N SER A 31 1.70 10.14 9.36
CA SER A 31 2.36 9.62 10.57
C SER A 31 3.58 8.75 10.21
N CYS A 32 4.46 8.50 11.18
CA CYS A 32 5.51 7.49 11.05
C CYS A 32 4.95 6.05 11.00
N GLU A 33 3.75 5.87 11.54
CA GLU A 33 2.97 4.64 11.45
C GLU A 33 1.57 4.99 10.94
N PRO A 34 1.38 5.02 9.61
CA PRO A 34 0.16 5.53 9.02
C PRO A 34 -0.97 4.50 9.01
N ASP A 35 -2.18 4.96 9.22
CA ASP A 35 -3.41 4.19 9.03
C ASP A 35 -4.00 4.48 7.65
N LEU A 36 -4.55 3.45 7.00
CA LEU A 36 -5.21 3.57 5.71
C LEU A 36 -6.72 3.53 5.86
N PHE A 37 -7.41 4.35 5.08
CA PHE A 37 -8.85 4.44 5.03
C PHE A 37 -9.30 4.21 3.59
N VAL A 38 -10.28 3.35 3.36
CA VAL A 38 -10.83 3.08 2.03
C VAL A 38 -12.30 3.48 2.04
N ASP A 39 -12.71 4.30 1.08
CA ASP A 39 -14.08 4.81 0.98
C ASP A 39 -14.56 5.46 2.30
N GLY A 40 -13.64 6.14 3.00
CA GLY A 40 -13.89 6.83 4.28
C GLY A 40 -13.86 5.95 5.53
N LEU A 41 -13.74 4.62 5.38
CA LEU A 41 -13.73 3.65 6.48
C LEU A 41 -12.30 3.20 6.81
N SER A 42 -12.03 2.94 8.08
CA SER A 42 -10.74 2.36 8.49
C SER A 42 -10.55 1.02 7.79
N CYS A 43 -9.40 0.82 7.15
CA CYS A 43 -9.05 -0.46 6.55
C CYS A 43 -9.01 -1.53 7.65
N CYS A 44 -9.76 -2.62 7.47
CA CYS A 44 -9.80 -3.71 8.46
C CYS A 44 -8.42 -4.39 8.67
N ASP A 45 -7.50 -4.23 7.72
CA ASP A 45 -6.14 -4.79 7.77
C ASP A 45 -5.08 -3.68 7.81
N GLN A 46 -5.10 -2.89 8.90
CA GLN A 46 -4.07 -1.86 9.12
C GLN A 46 -2.65 -2.43 9.21
N GLY A 47 -2.50 -3.72 9.52
CA GLY A 47 -1.20 -4.40 9.49
C GLY A 47 -0.63 -4.42 8.07
N THR A 48 -1.43 -4.87 7.10
CA THR A 48 -1.06 -4.85 5.68
C THR A 48 -0.80 -3.43 5.18
N ALA A 49 -1.67 -2.46 5.50
CA ALA A 49 -1.48 -1.08 5.09
C ALA A 49 -0.14 -0.49 5.55
N ARG A 50 0.18 -0.67 6.85
CA ARG A 50 1.45 -0.22 7.42
C ARG A 50 2.66 -0.92 6.80
N ARG A 51 2.56 -2.22 6.51
CA ARG A 51 3.63 -2.96 5.81
C ARG A 51 3.88 -2.35 4.43
N LEU A 52 2.84 -2.10 3.65
CA LEU A 52 2.96 -1.52 2.30
C LEU A 52 3.56 -0.10 2.33
N ALA A 53 3.19 0.71 3.32
CA ALA A 53 3.78 2.03 3.53
C ALA A 53 5.26 1.93 3.91
N ARG A 54 5.63 1.02 4.83
CA ARG A 54 7.05 0.79 5.21
C ARG A 54 7.90 0.26 4.06
N LEU A 55 7.31 -0.51 3.15
CA LEU A 55 7.95 -0.97 1.92
C LEU A 55 8.06 0.15 0.86
N GLY A 56 7.50 1.33 1.10
CA GLY A 56 7.51 2.43 0.15
C GLY A 56 6.68 2.16 -1.11
N LEU A 57 5.66 1.30 -1.03
CA LEU A 57 4.78 0.98 -2.16
C LEU A 57 3.61 1.97 -2.31
N LEU A 58 3.30 2.69 -1.23
CA LEU A 58 2.32 3.76 -1.22
C LEU A 58 2.79 4.87 -0.30
N GLU A 59 2.30 6.08 -0.55
CA GLU A 59 2.66 7.26 0.23
C GLU A 59 1.51 8.28 0.26
N PRO A 60 1.53 9.23 1.21
CA PRO A 60 0.65 10.39 1.18
C PRO A 60 0.88 11.24 -0.07
N VAL A 61 -0.17 11.71 -0.73
CA VAL A 61 -0.07 12.60 -1.91
C VAL A 61 0.64 13.92 -1.59
N SER A 62 0.61 14.34 -0.33
CA SER A 62 1.24 15.55 0.16
C SER A 62 1.69 15.38 1.60
N ALA A 63 2.69 16.16 2.03
CA ALA A 63 2.95 16.35 3.44
C ALA A 63 1.75 17.07 4.09
N GLY A 64 1.30 16.56 5.23
CA GLY A 64 0.21 17.12 6.03
C GLY A 64 0.58 17.20 7.50
N ALA A 65 -0.30 17.77 8.31
CA ALA A 65 -0.15 17.78 9.76
C ALA A 65 -0.19 16.35 10.33
N HIS A 66 0.41 16.12 11.49
CA HIS A 66 0.41 14.80 12.12
C HIS A 66 -1.03 14.31 12.36
N GLY A 67 -1.35 13.12 11.84
CA GLY A 67 -2.69 12.53 11.90
C GLY A 67 -3.69 13.05 10.87
N GLU A 68 -3.33 14.08 10.08
CA GLU A 68 -4.15 14.54 8.95
C GLU A 68 -4.32 13.42 7.92
N ARG A 69 -5.52 13.31 7.34
CA ARG A 69 -5.80 12.33 6.28
C ARG A 69 -5.71 12.99 4.92
N VAL A 70 -4.85 12.46 4.08
CA VAL A 70 -4.71 12.88 2.68
C VAL A 70 -4.91 11.68 1.76
N LEU A 71 -5.04 11.89 0.45
CA LEU A 71 -5.11 10.76 -0.49
C LEU A 71 -3.83 9.93 -0.41
N ALA A 72 -3.98 8.61 -0.44
CA ALA A 72 -2.88 7.71 -0.67
C ALA A 72 -2.64 7.61 -2.18
N VAL A 73 -1.37 7.59 -2.58
CA VAL A 73 -0.96 7.36 -3.96
C VAL A 73 0.05 6.22 -4.01
N LEU A 74 0.11 5.52 -5.15
CA LEU A 74 1.14 4.52 -5.37
C LEU A 74 2.44 5.20 -5.78
N THR A 75 3.55 4.74 -5.20
CA THR A 75 4.87 5.08 -5.70
C THR A 75 5.15 4.35 -7.01
N ALA A 76 6.23 4.70 -7.70
CA ALA A 76 6.67 3.94 -8.88
C ALA A 76 6.90 2.45 -8.55
N ALA A 77 7.47 2.15 -7.37
CA ALA A 77 7.66 0.78 -6.92
C ALA A 77 6.33 0.06 -6.63
N GLY A 78 5.37 0.76 -6.03
CA GLY A 78 4.01 0.24 -5.82
C GLY A 78 3.29 -0.10 -7.11
N MET A 79 3.38 0.78 -8.10
CA MET A 79 2.83 0.55 -9.44
C MET A 79 3.46 -0.67 -10.12
N ALA A 80 4.79 -0.81 -10.05
CA ALA A 80 5.48 -1.96 -10.60
C ALA A 80 5.03 -3.26 -9.92
N ALA A 81 5.04 -3.31 -8.58
CA ALA A 81 4.64 -4.48 -7.81
C ALA A 81 3.17 -4.88 -8.06
N LEU A 82 2.27 -3.91 -8.25
CA LEU A 82 0.87 -4.19 -8.59
C LEU A 82 0.72 -4.84 -9.96
N ASN A 83 1.54 -4.44 -10.93
CA ASN A 83 1.53 -4.94 -12.30
C ASN A 83 2.30 -6.25 -12.51
N GLU A 84 3.23 -6.60 -11.60
CA GLU A 84 3.90 -7.90 -11.61
C GLU A 84 2.85 -9.02 -11.50
N PRO A 85 2.74 -9.94 -12.48
CA PRO A 85 1.78 -11.02 -12.41
C PRO A 85 2.06 -11.88 -11.17
N GLY A 86 1.09 -12.00 -10.27
CA GLY A 86 1.25 -12.85 -9.10
C GLY A 86 1.39 -14.30 -9.53
N THR A 87 2.46 -14.97 -9.10
CA THR A 87 2.59 -16.42 -9.27
C THR A 87 1.43 -17.08 -8.53
N ILE A 88 0.51 -17.68 -9.28
CA ILE A 88 -0.53 -18.53 -8.69
C ILE A 88 0.19 -19.82 -8.27
N VAL A 89 0.57 -19.93 -7.00
CA VAL A 89 1.02 -21.22 -6.46
C VAL A 89 -0.24 -22.08 -6.30
N ALA A 90 -0.56 -22.85 -7.33
CA ALA A 90 -1.56 -23.91 -7.24
C ALA A 90 -1.06 -24.94 -6.22
N ALA A 91 -1.86 -25.15 -5.17
CA ALA A 91 -1.68 -26.23 -4.21
C ALA A 91 -2.20 -27.56 -4.77
#